data_AF-D5CR57-F1
#
_entry.id   AF-D5CR57-F1
#
_cell.length_a   1.000
_cell.length_b   1.000
_cell.length_c   1.000
_cell.angle_alpha   90.00
_cell.angle_beta   90.00
_cell.angle_gamma   90.00
#
_symmetry.space_group_name_H-M   'P 1'
#
loop_
_entity.id
_entity.type
_entity.pdbx_description
1 polymer ?
#
loop_
_entity_poly.entity_id
_entity_poly.type
_entity_poly.pdbx_seq_one_letter_code
_entity_poly.pdbx_strand_id
1 'polypeptide(L)'
;MSAFEEFYRNFGLVEYPFSIFSAEQEKERLKDIFVKPNVYAPLVEIFGKGATVILKGERGTGKTALTYELVKEKEKNSLVVVLDEYSDLEKGYTPNDLYRFILNGVAEKLLLWLAEHKYRTLTIPENDRFLLAYLLKFHITEISQSRLQERIRGMQQGAIRTLLSRGYDLLRYPLNFAANIAVIFATDAIKKTYPGLPDLDLPKHKDYFPQLAAAKLDDISQAKANFKVLKDVSSLVKRFGIGGLVIVIDKIDENQKLENDAEEIADFLSKIVLDNNLLLDSGATFVVCSWSIPLGYLAKEGARLSKMSTFEVAWDKPSLEKLLNRRLAVFSGEQLTNYRDLFAADVSEDEINDIFLIANKNPRDLIHLLDEIFLMAFKASPALSKISSMHIREGVREFVSKFNFFEYYPRNSKSRANSMDVYSYIAHLLKLGTHTFTKNELNEKAGVSGSSAPNYVTAMKNMGLVKELTTKKESAVVYEIRDPKVVYAISNGMEISRP
;
A
#
# COMPACT_ATOMS: atom_id res chain seq x y z
N MET A 1 23.78 21.76 -20.96
CA MET A 1 23.69 20.36 -20.49
C MET A 1 24.42 20.31 -19.15
N SER A 2 23.90 19.63 -18.14
CA SER A 2 24.64 19.50 -16.86
C SER A 2 25.74 18.45 -16.98
N ALA A 3 26.80 18.54 -16.19
CA ALA A 3 27.88 17.53 -16.19
C ALA A 3 27.34 16.11 -15.90
N PHE A 4 26.29 16.00 -15.08
CA PHE A 4 25.64 14.72 -14.79
C PHE A 4 24.82 14.20 -15.97
N GLU A 5 24.19 15.09 -16.74
CA GLU A 5 23.49 14.72 -17.96
C GLU A 5 24.44 14.21 -19.04
N GLU A 6 25.57 14.88 -19.24
CA GLU A 6 26.61 14.39 -20.14
C GLU A 6 27.12 13.01 -19.69
N PHE A 7 27.33 12.82 -18.39
CA PHE A 7 27.77 11.55 -17.82
C PHE A 7 26.82 10.40 -18.15
N TYR A 8 25.51 10.48 -17.82
CA TYR A 8 24.62 9.34 -18.12
C TYR A 8 24.41 9.14 -19.63
N ARG A 9 24.52 10.19 -20.45
CA ARG A 9 24.47 10.07 -21.91
C ARG A 9 25.64 9.28 -22.48
N ASN A 10 26.81 9.29 -21.84
CA ASN A 10 27.94 8.45 -22.23
C ASN A 10 27.63 6.94 -22.09
N PHE A 11 26.64 6.57 -21.28
CA PHE A 11 26.14 5.20 -21.14
C PHE A 11 25.01 4.86 -22.14
N GLY A 12 24.68 5.78 -23.06
CA GLY A 12 23.58 5.60 -24.02
C GLY A 12 22.20 5.91 -23.44
N LEU A 13 22.12 6.53 -22.26
CA LEU A 13 20.86 6.92 -21.63
C LEU A 13 20.39 8.29 -22.15
N VAL A 14 19.09 8.41 -22.42
CA VAL A 14 18.45 9.67 -22.80
C VAL A 14 18.03 10.46 -21.56
N GLU A 15 17.66 9.74 -20.50
CA GLU A 15 17.28 10.26 -19.20
C GLU A 15 17.85 9.38 -18.09
N TYR A 16 18.02 9.93 -16.89
CA TYR A 16 18.57 9.18 -15.77
C TYR A 16 17.54 8.19 -15.19
N PRO A 17 17.83 6.87 -15.17
CA PRO A 17 16.86 5.87 -14.76
C PRO A 17 16.72 5.73 -13.24
N PHE A 18 17.60 6.28 -12.40
CA PHE A 18 17.59 5.92 -10.96
C PHE A 18 17.11 7.02 -10.01
N SER A 19 16.70 8.19 -10.52
CA SER A 19 16.24 9.32 -9.69
C SER A 19 14.85 9.16 -9.09
N ILE A 20 14.02 8.26 -9.63
CA ILE A 20 12.64 8.06 -9.16
C ILE A 20 12.47 6.58 -8.77
N PHE A 21 11.94 6.36 -7.57
CA PHE A 21 11.87 5.04 -6.93
C PHE A 21 10.51 4.77 -6.27
N SER A 22 9.53 5.65 -6.50
CA SER A 22 8.15 5.54 -6.02
C SER A 22 7.19 5.38 -7.21
N ALA A 23 6.20 4.50 -7.07
CA ALA A 23 5.24 4.21 -8.15
C ALA A 23 4.35 5.43 -8.45
N GLU A 24 4.17 6.29 -7.47
CA GLU A 24 3.37 7.51 -7.49
C GLU A 24 4.00 8.56 -8.41
N GLN A 25 5.30 8.75 -8.28
CA GLN A 25 6.06 9.68 -9.11
C GLN A 25 6.27 9.15 -10.53
N GLU A 26 6.27 7.82 -10.72
CA GLU A 26 6.44 7.18 -12.04
C GLU A 26 5.13 6.81 -12.74
N LYS A 27 3.97 7.28 -12.26
CA LYS A 27 2.65 6.79 -12.71
C LYS A 27 2.46 6.83 -14.23
N GLU A 28 2.95 7.87 -14.91
CA GLU A 28 2.85 8.02 -16.36
C GLU A 28 3.75 7.05 -17.14
N ARG A 29 4.90 6.67 -16.55
CA ARG A 29 5.90 5.76 -17.15
C ARG A 29 5.69 4.31 -16.78
N LEU A 30 4.90 4.01 -15.73
CA LEU A 30 4.64 2.64 -15.28
C LEU A 30 4.23 1.72 -16.43
N LYS A 31 3.40 2.19 -17.36
CA LYS A 31 2.99 1.40 -18.55
C LYS A 31 4.18 0.87 -19.38
N ASP A 32 5.29 1.60 -19.38
CA ASP A 32 6.47 1.31 -20.19
C ASP A 32 7.48 0.49 -19.40
N ILE A 33 7.65 0.77 -18.09
CA ILE A 33 8.67 0.13 -17.24
C ILE A 33 8.16 -1.07 -16.43
N PHE A 34 6.84 -1.24 -16.30
CA PHE A 34 6.28 -2.26 -15.42
C PHE A 34 6.61 -3.66 -15.92
N VAL A 35 7.22 -4.45 -15.03
CA VAL A 35 7.44 -5.87 -15.23
C VAL A 35 6.50 -6.65 -14.33
N LYS A 36 5.81 -7.62 -14.92
CA LYS A 36 4.84 -8.47 -14.23
C LYS A 36 5.58 -9.35 -13.20
N PRO A 37 5.30 -9.21 -11.89
CA PRO A 37 5.86 -10.12 -10.89
C PRO A 37 5.29 -11.54 -11.05
N ASN A 38 5.93 -12.52 -10.41
CA ASN A 38 5.56 -13.95 -10.53
C ASN A 38 4.08 -14.24 -10.20
N VAL A 39 3.47 -13.45 -9.31
CA VAL A 39 2.06 -13.59 -8.92
C VAL A 39 1.05 -12.91 -9.83
N TYR A 40 1.49 -12.16 -10.85
CA TYR A 40 0.62 -11.30 -11.66
C TYR A 40 -0.49 -12.07 -12.37
N ALA A 41 -0.17 -13.16 -13.07
CA ALA A 41 -1.15 -13.92 -13.86
C ALA A 41 -2.29 -14.52 -13.02
N PRO A 42 -2.03 -15.29 -11.95
CA PRO A 42 -3.10 -15.83 -11.11
C PRO A 42 -3.87 -14.73 -10.38
N LEU A 43 -3.21 -13.63 -9.99
CA LEU A 43 -3.87 -12.46 -9.40
C LEU A 43 -4.90 -11.85 -10.36
N VAL A 44 -4.51 -11.57 -11.61
CA VAL A 44 -5.41 -10.98 -12.61
C VAL A 44 -6.59 -11.90 -12.91
N GLU A 45 -6.39 -13.22 -12.95
CA GLU A 45 -7.48 -14.16 -13.16
C GLU A 45 -8.50 -14.12 -12.02
N ILE A 46 -8.04 -14.21 -10.77
CA ILE A 46 -8.90 -14.24 -9.58
C ILE A 46 -9.62 -12.89 -9.40
N PHE A 47 -8.88 -11.79 -9.49
CA PHE A 47 -9.45 -10.45 -9.45
C PHE A 47 -10.40 -10.17 -10.64
N GLY A 48 -10.09 -10.72 -11.81
CA GLY A 48 -10.92 -10.69 -13.00
C GLY A 48 -12.33 -11.21 -12.74
N LYS A 49 -12.43 -12.31 -11.98
CA LYS A 49 -13.70 -12.96 -11.55
C LYS A 49 -14.45 -12.17 -10.45
N GLY A 50 -13.94 -11.01 -10.03
CA GLY A 50 -14.56 -10.15 -9.01
C GLY A 50 -14.26 -10.55 -7.57
N ALA A 51 -13.29 -11.45 -7.35
CA ALA A 51 -12.89 -11.86 -6.01
C ALA A 51 -12.06 -10.78 -5.32
N THR A 52 -12.29 -10.59 -4.02
CA THR A 52 -11.44 -9.77 -3.15
C THR A 52 -10.07 -10.41 -2.99
N VAL A 53 -9.03 -9.59 -3.07
CA VAL A 53 -7.63 -10.00 -3.00
C VAL A 53 -6.87 -9.21 -1.94
N ILE A 54 -5.93 -9.89 -1.27
CA ILE A 54 -4.97 -9.28 -0.35
C ILE A 54 -3.58 -9.39 -0.98
N LEU A 55 -2.91 -8.26 -1.16
CA LEU A 55 -1.52 -8.19 -1.62
C LEU A 55 -0.61 -7.96 -0.41
N LYS A 56 0.21 -8.96 -0.10
CA LYS A 56 1.23 -8.85 0.96
C LYS A 56 2.63 -8.74 0.36
N GLY A 57 3.52 -8.03 1.03
CA GLY A 57 4.94 -7.93 0.64
C GLY A 57 5.67 -6.85 1.43
N GLU A 58 6.99 -6.92 1.48
CA GLU A 58 7.84 -5.91 2.12
C GLU A 58 7.65 -4.52 1.47
N ARG A 59 8.04 -3.44 2.15
CA ARG A 59 8.04 -2.09 1.57
C ARG A 59 8.98 -2.04 0.36
N GLY A 60 8.61 -1.32 -0.71
CA GLY A 60 9.42 -1.27 -1.94
C GLY A 60 9.26 -2.44 -2.91
N THR A 61 8.55 -3.51 -2.56
CA THR A 61 8.29 -4.68 -3.44
C THR A 61 7.41 -4.39 -4.67
N GLY A 62 6.89 -3.17 -4.82
CA GLY A 62 6.06 -2.80 -5.97
C GLY A 62 4.57 -3.11 -5.83
N LYS A 63 4.04 -3.25 -4.59
CA LYS A 63 2.61 -3.45 -4.34
C LYS A 63 1.74 -2.38 -5.01
N THR A 64 2.05 -1.10 -4.80
CA THR A 64 1.30 0.03 -5.39
C THR A 64 1.37 0.05 -6.91
N ALA A 65 2.55 -0.23 -7.51
CA ALA A 65 2.69 -0.34 -8.96
C ALA A 65 1.83 -1.49 -9.54
N LEU A 66 1.83 -2.65 -8.88
CA LEU A 66 0.99 -3.79 -9.24
C LEU A 66 -0.50 -3.44 -9.13
N THR A 67 -0.90 -2.73 -8.07
CA THR A 67 -2.28 -2.28 -7.88
C THR A 67 -2.71 -1.32 -8.97
N TYR A 68 -1.88 -0.34 -9.35
CA TYR A 68 -2.20 0.57 -10.46
C TYR A 68 -2.44 -0.17 -11.76
N GLU A 69 -1.59 -1.12 -12.13
CA GLU A 69 -1.79 -1.93 -13.34
C GLU A 69 -3.02 -2.84 -13.23
N LEU A 70 -3.30 -3.40 -12.05
CA LEU A 70 -4.47 -4.24 -11.81
C LEU A 70 -5.79 -3.46 -11.97
N VAL A 71 -5.85 -2.24 -11.45
CA VAL A 71 -7.09 -1.44 -11.48
C VAL A 71 -7.27 -0.65 -12.77
N LYS A 72 -6.18 -0.27 -13.47
CA LYS A 72 -6.25 0.45 -14.74
C LYS A 72 -7.08 -0.26 -15.80
N GLU A 73 -6.97 -1.59 -15.88
CA GLU A 73 -7.83 -2.38 -16.78
C GLU A 73 -9.29 -2.43 -16.30
N LYS A 74 -9.53 -2.38 -14.99
CA LYS A 74 -10.89 -2.32 -14.42
C LYS A 74 -11.54 -0.95 -14.52
N GLU A 75 -10.80 0.16 -14.50
CA GLU A 75 -11.34 1.53 -14.58
C GLU A 75 -12.19 1.74 -15.84
N LYS A 76 -11.95 0.98 -16.91
CA LYS A 76 -12.76 1.01 -18.14
C LYS A 76 -14.21 0.56 -17.93
N ASN A 77 -14.47 -0.28 -16.92
CA ASN A 77 -15.78 -0.89 -16.68
C ASN A 77 -16.13 -0.99 -15.19
N SER A 78 -15.47 -0.24 -14.31
CA SER A 78 -15.72 -0.30 -12.86
C SER A 78 -15.42 1.05 -12.22
N LEU A 79 -16.19 1.37 -11.19
CA LEU A 79 -15.92 2.52 -10.35
C LEU A 79 -14.81 2.13 -9.39
N VAL A 80 -13.60 2.62 -9.63
CA VAL A 80 -12.43 2.34 -8.79
C VAL A 80 -12.26 3.45 -7.77
N VAL A 81 -12.32 3.09 -6.49
CA VAL A 81 -12.12 3.96 -5.34
C VAL A 81 -10.81 3.57 -4.68
N VAL A 82 -9.87 4.51 -4.57
CA VAL A 82 -8.59 4.30 -3.88
C VAL A 82 -8.64 5.02 -2.55
N LEU A 83 -8.42 4.26 -1.47
CA LEU A 83 -8.29 4.74 -0.11
C LEU A 83 -6.82 4.57 0.27
N ASP A 84 -6.09 5.68 0.30
CA ASP A 84 -4.65 5.74 0.55
C ASP A 84 -4.25 6.83 1.55
N GLU A 85 -5.21 7.63 2.01
CA GLU A 85 -5.08 8.65 3.06
C GLU A 85 -6.06 8.34 4.19
N TYR A 86 -5.54 8.14 5.40
CA TYR A 86 -6.31 7.66 6.55
C TYR A 86 -6.38 8.70 7.68
N SER A 87 -6.06 9.96 7.40
CA SER A 87 -6.15 11.06 8.37
C SER A 87 -7.50 11.14 9.08
N ASP A 88 -8.58 10.80 8.37
CA ASP A 88 -9.97 10.88 8.84
C ASP A 88 -10.42 9.64 9.63
N LEU A 89 -9.57 8.62 9.74
CA LEU A 89 -9.83 7.40 10.51
C LEU A 89 -8.93 7.36 11.75
N GLU A 90 -9.53 7.30 12.94
CA GLU A 90 -8.80 7.21 14.21
C GLU A 90 -8.28 5.80 14.46
N LYS A 91 -7.19 5.61 15.21
CA LYS A 91 -6.64 4.25 15.48
C LYS A 91 -7.69 3.28 16.03
N GLY A 92 -8.47 3.77 17.00
CA GLY A 92 -9.52 3.02 17.69
C GLY A 92 -10.85 2.94 16.94
N TYR A 93 -10.90 3.24 15.64
CA TYR A 93 -12.14 3.35 14.86
C TYR A 93 -13.10 2.16 15.04
N THR A 94 -14.40 2.43 15.00
CA THR A 94 -15.42 1.40 15.06
C THR A 94 -15.78 0.87 13.66
N PRO A 95 -16.50 -0.26 13.54
CA PRO A 95 -17.00 -0.70 12.23
C PRO A 95 -17.84 0.36 11.51
N ASN A 96 -18.58 1.18 12.26
CA ASN A 96 -19.36 2.28 11.71
C ASN A 96 -18.46 3.35 11.06
N ASP A 97 -17.38 3.73 11.76
CA ASP A 97 -16.40 4.69 11.24
C ASP A 97 -15.77 4.18 9.94
N LEU A 98 -15.41 2.89 9.89
CA LEU A 98 -14.86 2.24 8.69
C LEU A 98 -15.83 2.31 7.50
N TYR A 99 -17.08 1.90 7.69
CA TYR A 99 -18.04 1.92 6.59
C TYR A 99 -18.35 3.35 6.15
N ARG A 100 -18.41 4.30 7.08
CA ARG A 100 -18.56 5.72 6.75
C ARG A 100 -17.38 6.23 5.94
N PHE A 101 -16.15 5.90 6.34
CA PHE A 101 -14.93 6.26 5.63
C PHE A 101 -14.93 5.72 4.19
N ILE A 102 -15.28 4.44 4.00
CA ILE A 102 -15.42 3.83 2.68
C ILE A 102 -16.52 4.53 1.85
N LEU A 103 -17.69 4.77 2.45
CA LEU A 103 -18.79 5.45 1.78
C LEU A 103 -18.45 6.88 1.36
N ASN A 104 -17.63 7.60 2.12
CA ASN A 104 -17.13 8.92 1.73
C ASN A 104 -16.31 8.84 0.44
N GLY A 105 -15.35 7.91 0.37
CA GLY A 105 -14.53 7.70 -0.83
C GLY A 105 -15.38 7.26 -2.04
N VAL A 106 -16.34 6.37 -1.82
CA VAL A 106 -17.28 5.93 -2.88
C VAL A 106 -18.15 7.08 -3.36
N ALA A 107 -18.71 7.89 -2.45
CA ALA A 107 -19.54 9.03 -2.79
C ALA A 107 -18.77 10.07 -3.64
N GLU A 108 -17.53 10.39 -3.23
CA GLU A 108 -16.68 11.34 -3.96
C GLU A 108 -16.39 10.84 -5.38
N LYS A 109 -15.96 9.57 -5.52
CA LYS A 109 -15.64 8.99 -6.83
C LYS A 109 -16.88 8.86 -7.72
N LEU A 110 -18.01 8.44 -7.16
CA LEU A 110 -19.28 8.32 -7.90
C LEU A 110 -19.73 9.69 -8.41
N LEU A 111 -19.61 10.75 -7.60
CA LEU A 111 -19.96 12.10 -8.01
C LEU A 111 -19.07 12.62 -9.15
N LEU A 112 -17.75 12.40 -9.06
CA LEU A 112 -16.81 12.72 -10.13
C LEU A 112 -17.19 12.01 -11.43
N TRP A 113 -17.46 10.71 -11.35
CA TRP A 113 -17.86 9.91 -12.50
C TRP A 113 -19.17 10.43 -13.13
N LEU A 114 -20.18 10.73 -12.30
CA LEU A 114 -21.45 11.33 -12.74
C LEU A 114 -21.26 12.71 -13.39
N ALA A 115 -20.26 13.48 -12.96
CA ALA A 115 -19.96 14.80 -13.53
C ALA A 115 -19.28 14.71 -14.91
N GLU A 116 -18.42 13.72 -15.11
CA GLU A 116 -17.71 13.48 -16.37
C GLU A 116 -18.63 12.92 -17.46
N HIS A 117 -19.55 12.04 -17.07
CA HIS A 117 -20.51 11.42 -17.97
C HIS A 117 -21.76 12.29 -18.03
N LYS A 118 -21.87 13.13 -19.07
CA LYS A 118 -22.96 14.12 -19.29
C LYS A 118 -24.34 13.44 -19.35
N TYR A 119 -24.90 13.05 -18.21
CA TYR A 119 -26.20 12.40 -18.10
C TYR A 119 -27.32 13.42 -18.21
N ARG A 120 -27.56 13.92 -19.43
CA ARG A 120 -28.73 14.74 -19.74
C ARG A 120 -30.02 13.93 -19.90
N THR A 121 -29.97 12.59 -19.86
CA THR A 121 -31.09 11.72 -20.23
C THR A 121 -31.35 10.50 -19.33
N LEU A 122 -30.58 10.28 -18.25
CA LEU A 122 -30.87 9.15 -17.34
C LEU A 122 -32.09 9.47 -16.49
N THR A 123 -33.18 8.73 -16.71
CA THR A 123 -34.30 8.67 -15.77
C THR A 123 -33.85 7.86 -14.56
N ILE A 124 -33.32 8.53 -13.53
CA ILE A 124 -32.93 7.89 -12.28
C ILE A 124 -34.22 7.53 -11.51
N PRO A 125 -34.42 6.25 -11.12
CA PRO A 125 -35.53 5.86 -10.26
C PRO A 125 -35.60 6.69 -8.99
N GLU A 126 -36.79 6.86 -8.42
CA GLU A 126 -36.98 7.67 -7.22
C GLU A 126 -36.11 7.19 -6.03
N ASN A 127 -36.06 5.88 -5.80
CA ASN A 127 -35.22 5.28 -4.76
C ASN A 127 -33.72 5.57 -4.96
N ASP A 128 -33.26 5.57 -6.21
CA ASP A 128 -31.86 5.84 -6.55
C ASP A 128 -31.51 7.32 -6.36
N ARG A 129 -32.45 8.22 -6.63
CA ARG A 129 -32.32 9.65 -6.32
C ARG A 129 -32.19 9.90 -4.82
N PHE A 130 -32.96 9.18 -4.00
CA PHE A 130 -32.85 9.28 -2.55
C PHE A 130 -31.51 8.77 -2.02
N LEU A 131 -31.00 7.66 -2.56
CA LEU A 131 -29.68 7.13 -2.20
C LEU A 131 -28.56 8.10 -2.56
N LEU A 132 -28.59 8.68 -3.76
CA LEU A 132 -27.63 9.72 -4.16
C LEU A 132 -27.70 10.96 -3.27
N ALA A 133 -28.91 11.42 -2.93
CA ALA A 133 -29.09 12.56 -2.03
C ALA A 133 -28.58 12.27 -0.62
N TYR A 134 -28.74 11.04 -0.12
CA TYR A 134 -28.16 10.59 1.14
C TYR A 134 -26.63 10.67 1.11
N LEU A 135 -26.00 10.11 0.08
CA LEU A 135 -24.53 10.17 -0.07
C LEU A 135 -24.02 11.60 -0.12
N LEU A 136 -24.66 12.47 -0.91
CA LEU A 136 -24.26 13.88 -1.00
C LEU A 136 -24.35 14.61 0.33
N LYS A 137 -25.39 14.33 1.12
CA LYS A 137 -25.63 15.03 2.37
C LYS A 137 -24.70 14.56 3.50
N PHE A 138 -24.46 13.26 3.59
CA PHE A 138 -23.82 12.66 4.77
C PHE A 138 -22.38 12.18 4.54
N HIS A 139 -21.97 12.00 3.28
CA HIS A 139 -20.69 11.39 2.92
C HIS A 139 -19.79 12.26 2.03
N ILE A 140 -20.28 13.38 1.50
CA ILE A 140 -19.43 14.39 0.87
C ILE A 140 -19.03 15.43 1.91
N THR A 141 -17.74 15.53 2.20
CA THR A 141 -17.19 16.52 3.15
C THR A 141 -16.90 17.85 2.46
N GLU A 142 -16.65 18.92 3.23
CA GLU A 142 -16.18 20.21 2.69
C GLU A 142 -14.82 20.08 1.97
N ILE A 143 -13.98 19.12 2.39
CA ILE A 143 -12.69 18.81 1.76
C ILE A 143 -12.90 18.14 0.40
N SER A 144 -13.86 17.22 0.29
CA SER A 144 -14.24 16.66 -1.02
C SER A 144 -14.73 17.79 -1.95
N GLN A 145 -15.45 18.80 -1.44
CA GLN A 145 -15.88 19.95 -2.24
C GLN A 145 -14.71 20.79 -2.76
N SER A 146 -13.64 20.99 -1.99
CA SER A 146 -12.45 21.73 -2.45
C SER A 146 -11.61 20.93 -3.45
N ARG A 147 -11.40 19.62 -3.24
CA ARG A 147 -10.73 18.72 -4.21
C ARG A 147 -11.52 18.59 -5.51
N LEU A 148 -12.85 18.49 -5.42
CA LEU A 148 -13.76 18.61 -6.56
C LEU A 148 -13.51 19.95 -7.28
N GLN A 149 -13.51 21.09 -6.56
CA GLN A 149 -13.23 22.41 -7.12
C GLN A 149 -11.88 22.54 -7.82
N GLU A 150 -10.81 21.92 -7.32
CA GLU A 150 -9.51 21.90 -8.00
C GLU A 150 -9.52 21.07 -9.28
N ARG A 151 -10.08 19.85 -9.25
CA ARG A 151 -10.23 19.03 -10.47
C ARG A 151 -11.13 19.70 -11.52
N ILE A 152 -12.15 20.43 -11.07
CA ILE A 152 -13.01 21.25 -11.93
C ILE A 152 -12.25 22.43 -12.55
N ARG A 153 -11.34 23.07 -11.80
CA ARG A 153 -10.51 24.19 -12.30
C ARG A 153 -9.48 23.74 -13.34
N GLY A 154 -8.98 22.51 -13.23
CA GLY A 154 -8.08 21.90 -14.23
C GLY A 154 -8.77 21.51 -15.54
N MET A 155 -10.10 21.40 -15.55
CA MET A 155 -10.89 21.10 -16.75
C MET A 155 -11.36 22.40 -17.41
N GLN A 156 -10.87 22.68 -18.63
CA GLN A 156 -11.06 23.95 -19.38
C GLN A 156 -12.53 24.40 -19.63
N GLN A 157 -13.57 23.63 -19.25
CA GLN A 157 -14.96 23.95 -19.59
C GLN A 157 -15.81 24.32 -18.37
N GLY A 158 -16.40 25.52 -18.42
CA GLY A 158 -17.41 26.01 -17.46
C GLY A 158 -18.66 25.12 -17.29
N ALA A 159 -18.82 24.08 -18.11
CA ALA A 159 -19.89 23.10 -18.04
C ALA A 159 -19.92 22.30 -16.72
N ILE A 160 -18.76 22.00 -16.11
CA ILE A 160 -18.69 21.17 -14.89
C ILE A 160 -19.11 21.98 -13.65
N ARG A 161 -18.77 23.28 -13.60
CA ARG A 161 -19.27 24.20 -12.56
C ARG A 161 -20.80 24.36 -12.65
N THR A 162 -21.35 24.36 -13.87
CA THR A 162 -22.80 24.31 -14.12
C THR A 162 -23.39 22.92 -13.84
N LEU A 163 -22.64 21.83 -13.99
CA LEU A 163 -23.14 20.47 -13.78
C LEU A 163 -23.12 20.04 -12.32
N LEU A 164 -22.19 20.53 -11.50
CA LEU A 164 -22.18 20.30 -10.04
C LEU A 164 -23.16 21.19 -9.30
N SER A 165 -23.33 22.45 -9.73
CA SER A 165 -24.46 23.27 -9.29
C SER A 165 -25.78 22.66 -9.73
N ARG A 166 -25.87 22.07 -10.94
CA ARG A 166 -27.09 21.37 -11.39
C ARG A 166 -27.29 19.98 -10.78
N GLY A 167 -26.25 19.23 -10.44
CA GLY A 167 -26.36 17.96 -9.72
C GLY A 167 -26.85 18.21 -8.30
N TYR A 168 -26.35 19.27 -7.68
CA TYR A 168 -26.89 19.83 -6.45
C TYR A 168 -28.35 20.28 -6.63
N ASP A 169 -28.71 20.97 -7.71
CA ASP A 169 -30.10 21.39 -8.00
C ASP A 169 -31.06 20.23 -8.34
N LEU A 170 -30.59 19.18 -9.02
CA LEU A 170 -31.34 17.97 -9.39
C LEU A 170 -31.59 17.07 -8.17
N LEU A 171 -30.71 17.16 -7.16
CA LEU A 171 -30.83 16.52 -5.85
C LEU A 171 -31.42 17.45 -4.78
N ARG A 172 -31.69 18.73 -5.11
CA ARG A 172 -32.28 19.74 -4.21
C ARG A 172 -33.72 19.43 -3.83
N TYR A 173 -34.47 18.79 -4.73
CA TYR A 173 -35.86 18.40 -4.50
C TYR A 173 -36.00 17.39 -3.34
N PRO A 174 -35.17 16.33 -3.24
CA PRO A 174 -35.10 15.48 -2.04
C PRO A 174 -34.25 16.06 -0.88
N LEU A 175 -33.24 16.91 -1.11
CA LEU A 175 -32.43 17.52 -0.04
C LEU A 175 -33.24 18.44 0.89
N ASN A 176 -34.28 19.12 0.40
CA ASN A 176 -35.22 19.88 1.24
C ASN A 176 -36.08 18.96 2.16
N PHE A 177 -36.05 17.65 1.94
CA PHE A 177 -36.69 16.58 2.72
C PHE A 177 -35.70 15.90 3.69
N ALA A 178 -34.65 16.63 4.06
CA ALA A 178 -33.41 16.19 4.70
C ALA A 178 -33.54 15.31 5.96
N ALA A 179 -34.64 15.46 6.72
CA ALA A 179 -34.89 14.66 7.93
C ALA A 179 -35.52 13.29 7.63
N ASN A 180 -36.27 13.16 6.54
CA ASN A 180 -36.98 11.92 6.20
C ASN A 180 -36.06 10.89 5.52
N ILE A 181 -35.03 11.35 4.80
CA ILE A 181 -34.09 10.46 4.10
C ILE A 181 -33.29 9.59 5.08
N ALA A 182 -32.72 10.19 6.13
CA ALA A 182 -31.95 9.44 7.13
C ALA A 182 -32.80 8.41 7.87
N VAL A 183 -34.05 8.77 8.17
CA VAL A 183 -35.02 7.90 8.85
C VAL A 183 -35.46 6.73 7.97
N ILE A 184 -35.73 6.97 6.68
CA ILE A 184 -36.14 5.93 5.73
C ILE A 184 -35.04 4.89 5.56
N PHE A 185 -33.79 5.31 5.34
CA PHE A 185 -32.66 4.37 5.19
C PHE A 185 -32.36 3.63 6.49
N ALA A 186 -32.37 4.31 7.65
CA ALA A 186 -32.19 3.66 8.94
C ALA A 186 -33.28 2.61 9.22
N THR A 187 -34.55 2.97 8.98
CA THR A 187 -35.70 2.10 9.24
C THR A 187 -35.72 0.90 8.31
N ASP A 188 -35.47 1.08 7.01
CA ASP A 188 -35.45 -0.03 6.04
C ASP A 188 -34.27 -0.99 6.28
N ALA A 189 -33.09 -0.47 6.65
CA ALA A 189 -31.94 -1.30 7.03
C ALA A 189 -32.20 -2.10 8.31
N ILE A 190 -32.81 -1.48 9.33
CA ILE A 190 -33.15 -2.13 10.60
C ILE A 190 -34.22 -3.20 10.38
N LYS A 191 -35.30 -2.91 9.65
CA LYS A 191 -36.39 -3.86 9.35
C LYS A 191 -35.89 -5.09 8.57
N LYS A 192 -35.05 -4.90 7.57
CA LYS A 192 -34.46 -6.03 6.80
C LYS A 192 -33.52 -6.90 7.62
N THR A 193 -32.93 -6.34 8.67
CA THR A 193 -32.05 -7.07 9.59
C THR A 193 -32.82 -7.75 10.72
N TYR A 194 -33.98 -7.21 11.10
CA TYR A 194 -34.84 -7.71 12.18
C TYR A 194 -36.32 -7.77 11.73
N PRO A 195 -36.77 -8.87 11.09
CA PRO A 195 -38.10 -8.97 10.46
C PRO A 195 -39.30 -8.95 11.42
N GLY A 196 -39.08 -8.90 12.74
CA GLY A 196 -40.12 -8.91 13.77
C GLY A 196 -40.40 -7.54 14.43
N LEU A 197 -39.78 -6.47 13.95
CA LEU A 197 -40.05 -5.12 14.43
C LEU A 197 -41.37 -4.59 13.84
N PRO A 198 -42.24 -3.95 14.63
CA PRO A 198 -43.52 -3.44 14.15
C PRO A 198 -43.35 -2.42 13.02
N ASP A 199 -44.30 -2.41 12.08
CA ASP A 199 -44.31 -1.43 11.00
C ASP A 199 -44.48 -0.02 11.55
N LEU A 200 -43.41 0.78 11.45
CA LEU A 200 -43.50 2.22 11.61
C LEU A 200 -44.25 2.79 10.40
N ASP A 201 -45.54 3.10 10.57
CA ASP A 201 -46.34 3.86 9.61
C ASP A 201 -45.76 5.27 9.50
N LEU A 202 -44.99 5.52 8.43
CA LEU A 202 -44.45 6.84 8.13
C LEU A 202 -45.53 7.67 7.40
N PRO A 203 -46.04 8.78 7.98
CA PRO A 203 -47.12 9.53 7.37
C PRO A 203 -46.68 10.22 6.08
N LYS A 204 -47.53 10.14 5.05
CA LYS A 204 -47.40 10.93 3.83
C LYS A 204 -47.73 12.40 4.15
N HIS A 205 -46.70 13.23 4.14
CA HIS A 205 -46.70 14.69 4.19
C HIS A 205 -46.83 15.38 5.56
N LYS A 206 -45.84 16.25 5.80
CA LYS A 206 -45.81 17.40 6.72
C LYS A 206 -46.21 17.12 8.17
N ASP A 207 -45.21 16.68 8.95
CA ASP A 207 -44.69 17.40 10.12
C ASP A 207 -43.44 16.66 10.64
N TYR A 208 -42.31 17.35 10.63
CA TYR A 208 -40.98 16.73 10.62
C TYR A 208 -40.40 16.55 12.03
N PHE A 209 -40.35 15.29 12.47
CA PHE A 209 -39.30 14.67 13.31
C PHE A 209 -38.66 15.45 14.46
N PRO A 210 -39.07 15.13 15.71
CA PRO A 210 -38.19 15.22 16.87
C PRO A 210 -37.77 13.86 17.49
N GLN A 211 -38.28 12.71 17.01
CA GLN A 211 -38.12 11.43 17.77
C GLN A 211 -37.15 10.40 17.15
N LEU A 212 -36.94 10.38 15.82
CA LEU A 212 -35.94 9.49 15.21
C LEU A 212 -34.56 10.15 15.00
N ALA A 213 -34.50 11.49 14.96
CA ALA A 213 -33.24 12.21 15.18
C ALA A 213 -32.78 12.13 16.65
N ALA A 214 -33.68 11.77 17.58
CA ALA A 214 -33.40 11.57 19.00
C ALA A 214 -33.11 10.11 19.37
N ALA A 215 -33.41 9.15 18.50
CA ALA A 215 -32.91 7.79 18.64
C ALA A 215 -31.43 7.80 18.22
N LYS A 216 -30.52 8.07 19.17
CA LYS A 216 -29.12 7.72 19.01
C LYS A 216 -29.06 6.21 18.80
N LEU A 217 -29.07 5.78 17.54
CA LEU A 217 -28.74 4.41 17.19
C LEU A 217 -27.38 4.10 17.81
N ASP A 218 -27.25 2.94 18.45
CA ASP A 218 -25.94 2.48 18.87
C ASP A 218 -25.03 2.30 17.64
N ASP A 219 -23.73 2.27 17.90
CA ASP A 219 -22.70 2.19 16.87
C ASP A 219 -22.86 0.94 15.98
N ILE A 220 -23.32 -0.18 16.56
CA ILE A 220 -23.55 -1.44 15.85
C ILE A 220 -24.69 -1.29 14.83
N SER A 221 -25.78 -0.64 15.22
CA SER A 221 -26.93 -0.40 14.37
C SER A 221 -26.59 0.56 13.23
N GLN A 222 -25.78 1.59 13.50
CA GLN A 222 -25.27 2.48 12.47
C GLN A 222 -24.33 1.76 11.49
N ALA A 223 -23.43 0.90 11.99
CA ALA A 223 -22.57 0.09 11.15
C ALA A 223 -23.38 -0.80 10.20
N LYS A 224 -24.41 -1.49 10.71
CA LYS A 224 -25.31 -2.30 9.86
C LYS A 224 -26.02 -1.47 8.79
N ALA A 225 -26.48 -0.28 9.15
CA ALA A 225 -27.12 0.63 8.20
C ALA A 225 -26.13 1.08 7.10
N ASN A 226 -24.92 1.51 7.48
CA ASN A 226 -23.88 1.94 6.53
C ASN A 226 -23.41 0.80 5.63
N PHE A 227 -23.28 -0.43 6.16
CA PHE A 227 -23.01 -1.61 5.35
C PHE A 227 -24.12 -1.87 4.31
N LYS A 228 -25.38 -1.74 4.71
CA LYS A 228 -26.52 -1.87 3.79
C LYS A 228 -26.49 -0.79 2.71
N VAL A 229 -26.20 0.46 3.08
CA VAL A 229 -26.00 1.55 2.13
C VAL A 229 -24.89 1.21 1.13
N LEU A 230 -23.74 0.70 1.58
CA LEU A 230 -22.66 0.28 0.68
C LEU A 230 -23.11 -0.76 -0.35
N LYS A 231 -23.91 -1.76 0.06
CA LYS A 231 -24.50 -2.75 -0.85
C LYS A 231 -25.44 -2.12 -1.88
N ASP A 232 -26.27 -1.19 -1.43
CA ASP A 232 -27.24 -0.51 -2.29
C ASP A 232 -26.52 0.41 -3.29
N VAL A 233 -25.43 1.05 -2.88
CA VAL A 233 -24.57 1.86 -3.75
C VAL A 233 -23.82 1.00 -4.76
N SER A 234 -23.27 -0.15 -4.37
CA SER A 234 -22.68 -1.09 -5.34
C SER A 234 -23.71 -1.53 -6.39
N SER A 235 -24.95 -1.77 -5.96
CA SER A 235 -26.05 -2.12 -6.87
C SER A 235 -26.43 -0.94 -7.78
N LEU A 236 -26.40 0.29 -7.26
CA LEU A 236 -26.65 1.53 -8.01
C LEU A 236 -25.59 1.74 -9.10
N VAL A 237 -24.31 1.56 -8.77
CA VAL A 237 -23.18 1.63 -9.72
C VAL A 237 -23.45 0.71 -10.92
N LYS A 238 -23.90 -0.52 -10.67
CA LYS A 238 -24.29 -1.46 -11.74
C LYS A 238 -25.48 -0.98 -12.58
N ARG A 239 -26.48 -0.35 -11.96
CA ARG A 239 -27.63 0.24 -12.68
C ARG A 239 -27.24 1.41 -13.58
N PHE A 240 -26.16 2.12 -13.27
CA PHE A 240 -25.59 3.13 -14.17
C PHE A 240 -24.79 2.55 -15.33
N GLY A 241 -24.77 1.22 -15.50
CA GLY A 241 -24.05 0.54 -16.57
C GLY A 241 -22.55 0.36 -16.28
N ILE A 242 -22.13 0.60 -15.04
CA ILE A 242 -20.75 0.35 -14.59
C ILE A 242 -20.66 -1.11 -14.15
N GLY A 243 -19.75 -1.92 -14.69
CA GLY A 243 -19.63 -3.35 -14.39
C GLY A 243 -19.45 -3.72 -12.90
N GLY A 244 -18.97 -2.80 -12.05
CA GLY A 244 -18.90 -3.01 -10.60
C GLY A 244 -18.20 -1.90 -9.82
N LEU A 245 -18.14 -2.09 -8.50
CA LEU A 245 -17.42 -1.24 -7.54
C LEU A 245 -16.14 -1.95 -7.09
N VAL A 246 -15.00 -1.30 -7.26
CA VAL A 246 -13.69 -1.78 -6.80
C VAL A 246 -13.17 -0.81 -5.74
N ILE A 247 -12.79 -1.33 -4.57
CA ILE A 247 -12.23 -0.54 -3.46
C ILE A 247 -10.80 -1.00 -3.22
N VAL A 248 -9.85 -0.09 -3.39
CA VAL A 248 -8.44 -0.30 -3.09
C VAL A 248 -8.15 0.30 -1.73
N ILE A 249 -7.54 -0.50 -0.86
CA ILE A 249 -7.01 -0.09 0.44
C ILE A 249 -5.50 -0.23 0.34
N ASP A 250 -4.78 0.87 0.20
CA ASP A 250 -3.32 0.89 0.07
C ASP A 250 -2.70 1.82 1.11
N LYS A 251 -1.40 1.70 1.37
CA LYS A 251 -0.61 2.64 2.20
C LYS A 251 -1.04 2.83 3.65
N ILE A 252 -1.69 1.83 4.26
CA ILE A 252 -2.00 1.90 5.70
C ILE A 252 -0.73 2.11 6.52
N ASP A 253 0.38 1.50 6.11
CA ASP A 253 1.67 1.62 6.79
C ASP A 253 2.35 2.99 6.61
N GLU A 254 1.83 3.89 5.77
CA GLU A 254 2.28 5.28 5.63
C GLU A 254 1.45 6.24 6.51
N ASN A 255 0.42 5.74 7.22
CA ASN A 255 -0.37 6.56 8.15
C ASN A 255 0.50 7.01 9.32
N GLN A 256 0.74 8.32 9.41
CA GLN A 256 1.58 8.93 10.44
C GLN A 256 1.13 8.59 11.87
N LYS A 257 -0.18 8.44 12.11
CA LYS A 257 -0.69 8.06 13.43
C LYS A 257 -0.12 6.72 13.88
N LEU A 258 0.13 5.79 12.97
CA LEU A 258 0.60 4.44 13.29
C LEU A 258 2.11 4.35 13.52
N GLU A 259 2.87 5.43 13.29
CA GLU A 259 4.32 5.53 13.58
C GLU A 259 5.17 4.39 13.01
N ASN A 260 4.73 3.81 11.88
CA ASN A 260 5.32 2.60 11.27
C ASN A 260 5.33 1.35 12.16
N ASP A 261 4.62 1.34 13.29
CA ASP A 261 4.59 0.23 14.23
C ASP A 261 3.79 -0.96 13.67
N ALA A 262 4.44 -2.11 13.55
CA ALA A 262 3.84 -3.29 12.93
C ALA A 262 2.63 -3.85 13.70
N GLU A 263 2.59 -3.71 15.03
CA GLU A 263 1.47 -4.16 15.86
C GLU A 263 0.30 -3.17 15.77
N GLU A 264 0.58 -1.87 15.79
CA GLU A 264 -0.46 -0.84 15.61
C GLU A 264 -1.07 -0.92 14.20
N ILE A 265 -0.25 -1.16 13.17
CA ILE A 265 -0.73 -1.40 11.80
C ILE A 265 -1.56 -2.69 11.74
N ALA A 266 -1.17 -3.75 12.45
CA ALA A 266 -1.95 -4.98 12.53
C ALA A 266 -3.32 -4.73 13.18
N ASP A 267 -3.37 -4.07 14.34
CA ASP A 267 -4.62 -3.72 15.03
C ASP A 267 -5.53 -2.88 14.13
N PHE A 268 -4.98 -1.88 13.45
CA PHE A 268 -5.70 -1.06 12.49
C PHE A 268 -6.24 -1.89 11.31
N LEU A 269 -5.45 -2.79 10.73
CA LEU A 269 -5.86 -3.65 9.63
C LEU A 269 -6.88 -4.71 10.04
N SER A 270 -6.86 -5.15 11.30
CA SER A 270 -7.69 -6.25 11.81
C SER A 270 -9.17 -6.02 11.51
N LYS A 271 -9.66 -4.79 11.70
CA LYS A 271 -11.07 -4.41 11.51
C LYS A 271 -11.50 -4.40 10.04
N ILE A 272 -10.55 -4.40 9.10
CA ILE A 272 -10.80 -4.52 7.65
C ILE A 272 -10.72 -6.00 7.26
N VAL A 273 -9.60 -6.65 7.58
CA VAL A 273 -9.26 -8.00 7.12
C VAL A 273 -10.11 -9.08 7.79
N LEU A 274 -10.63 -8.84 9.00
CA LEU A 274 -11.50 -9.79 9.70
C LEU A 274 -13.00 -9.60 9.39
N ASP A 275 -13.37 -8.50 8.71
CA ASP A 275 -14.75 -8.22 8.36
C ASP A 275 -15.18 -8.97 7.08
N ASN A 276 -15.66 -10.20 7.26
CA ASN A 276 -16.15 -11.02 6.15
C ASN A 276 -17.35 -10.39 5.43
N ASN A 277 -18.22 -9.65 6.14
CA ASN A 277 -19.36 -9.00 5.51
C ASN A 277 -18.87 -7.96 4.51
N LEU A 278 -17.90 -7.14 4.91
CA LEU A 278 -17.28 -6.14 4.06
C LEU A 278 -16.59 -6.78 2.85
N LEU A 279 -15.72 -7.76 3.08
CA LEU A 279 -14.83 -8.29 2.04
C LEU A 279 -15.50 -9.29 1.09
N LEU A 280 -16.59 -9.94 1.50
CA LEU A 280 -17.27 -10.99 0.71
C LEU A 280 -18.71 -10.62 0.32
N ASP A 281 -19.44 -9.84 1.13
CA ASP A 281 -20.89 -9.66 0.98
C ASP A 281 -21.34 -8.22 0.67
N SER A 282 -20.40 -7.26 0.58
CA SER A 282 -20.69 -5.85 0.25
C SER A 282 -21.13 -5.63 -1.21
N GLY A 283 -20.89 -6.63 -2.07
CA GLY A 283 -21.07 -6.49 -3.52
C GLY A 283 -19.98 -5.66 -4.20
N ALA A 284 -18.95 -5.21 -3.47
CA ALA A 284 -17.76 -4.59 -4.00
C ALA A 284 -16.59 -5.59 -4.00
N THR A 285 -15.64 -5.39 -4.91
CA THR A 285 -14.38 -6.15 -4.95
C THR A 285 -13.28 -5.34 -4.26
N PHE A 286 -12.56 -5.95 -3.31
CA PHE A 286 -11.49 -5.26 -2.59
C PHE A 286 -10.10 -5.68 -3.08
N VAL A 287 -9.18 -4.72 -3.09
CA VAL A 287 -7.73 -4.95 -3.19
C VAL A 287 -7.10 -4.36 -1.93
N VAL A 288 -6.69 -5.21 -0.99
CA VAL A 288 -6.07 -4.76 0.27
C VAL A 288 -4.57 -4.98 0.19
N CYS A 289 -3.80 -3.90 0.19
CA CYS A 289 -2.34 -3.95 0.20
C CYS A 289 -1.84 -3.80 1.63
N SER A 290 -0.94 -4.69 2.05
CA SER A 290 -0.33 -4.61 3.37
C SER A 290 1.12 -5.08 3.35
N TRP A 291 1.88 -4.56 4.29
CA TRP A 291 3.16 -5.13 4.67
C TRP A 291 2.98 -6.54 5.27
N SER A 292 3.93 -7.44 5.00
CA SER A 292 3.90 -8.84 5.43
C SER A 292 3.91 -9.02 6.95
N ILE A 293 4.67 -8.20 7.69
CA ILE A 293 4.83 -8.35 9.14
C ILE A 293 3.51 -8.11 9.89
N PRO A 294 2.79 -6.98 9.68
CA PRO A 294 1.46 -6.77 10.26
C PRO A 294 0.46 -7.88 9.98
N LEU A 295 0.38 -8.35 8.72
CA LEU A 295 -0.49 -9.48 8.37
C LEU A 295 -0.10 -10.79 9.09
N GLY A 296 1.19 -10.98 9.35
CA GLY A 296 1.70 -12.10 10.13
C GLY A 296 1.21 -12.11 11.58
N TYR A 297 1.02 -10.95 12.21
CA TYR A 297 0.40 -10.85 13.53
C TYR A 297 -1.07 -11.28 13.48
N LEU A 298 -1.84 -10.79 12.50
CA LEU A 298 -3.25 -11.15 12.33
C LEU A 298 -3.46 -12.65 12.12
N ALA A 299 -2.59 -13.31 11.35
CA ALA A 299 -2.66 -14.75 11.15
C ALA A 299 -2.50 -15.53 12.47
N LYS A 300 -1.65 -15.05 13.40
CA LYS A 300 -1.47 -15.65 14.73
C LYS A 300 -2.67 -15.42 15.65
N GLU A 301 -3.38 -14.31 15.47
CA GLU A 301 -4.59 -13.95 16.22
C GLU A 301 -5.87 -14.62 15.68
N GLY A 302 -5.74 -15.49 14.68
CA GLY A 302 -6.86 -16.29 14.18
C GLY A 302 -7.52 -15.73 12.92
N ALA A 303 -6.93 -14.71 12.27
CA ALA A 303 -7.38 -14.27 10.95
C ALA A 303 -7.32 -15.44 9.96
N ARG A 304 -8.49 -15.82 9.42
CA ARG A 304 -8.59 -16.88 8.41
C ARG A 304 -8.23 -16.36 7.02
N LEU A 305 -6.99 -15.88 6.87
CA LEU A 305 -6.44 -15.44 5.59
C LEU A 305 -6.54 -16.53 4.51
N SER A 306 -6.61 -17.80 4.90
CA SER A 306 -6.85 -18.94 4.01
C SER A 306 -8.21 -18.94 3.30
N LYS A 307 -9.19 -18.16 3.78
CA LYS A 307 -10.48 -17.95 3.09
C LYS A 307 -10.43 -16.82 2.06
N MET A 308 -9.36 -16.05 2.03
CA MET A 308 -9.19 -14.89 1.15
C MET A 308 -8.08 -15.14 0.16
N SER A 309 -8.21 -14.57 -1.04
CA SER A 309 -7.20 -14.72 -2.09
C SER A 309 -5.99 -13.84 -1.75
N THR A 310 -5.03 -14.40 -1.01
CA THR A 310 -3.83 -13.69 -0.56
C THR A 310 -2.64 -14.00 -1.47
N PHE A 311 -2.00 -12.97 -2.01
CA PHE A 311 -0.85 -13.07 -2.91
C PHE A 311 0.37 -12.37 -2.32
N GLU A 312 1.53 -13.00 -2.42
CA GLU A 312 2.80 -12.43 -2.01
C GLU A 312 3.51 -11.78 -3.21
N VAL A 313 3.74 -10.46 -3.14
CA VAL A 313 4.53 -9.76 -4.13
C VAL A 313 6.01 -10.00 -3.81
N ALA A 314 6.58 -10.99 -4.48
CA ALA A 314 7.97 -11.41 -4.32
C ALA A 314 8.72 -11.36 -5.66
N TRP A 315 10.01 -11.04 -5.58
CA TRP A 315 10.91 -10.98 -6.73
C TRP A 315 12.03 -12.00 -6.57
N ASP A 316 12.32 -12.73 -7.64
CA ASP A 316 13.55 -13.48 -7.77
C ASP A 316 14.57 -12.68 -8.58
N LYS A 317 15.82 -13.13 -8.57
CA LYS A 317 16.90 -12.48 -9.31
C LYS A 317 16.59 -12.35 -10.81
N PRO A 318 16.12 -13.40 -11.53
CA PRO A 318 15.77 -13.26 -12.95
C PRO A 318 14.68 -12.20 -13.21
N SER A 319 13.71 -12.04 -12.32
CA SER A 319 12.67 -11.02 -12.46
C SER A 319 13.20 -9.62 -12.20
N LEU A 320 14.13 -9.45 -11.25
CA LEU A 320 14.83 -8.18 -11.03
C LEU A 320 15.74 -7.80 -12.21
N GLU A 321 16.44 -8.78 -12.80
CA GLU A 321 17.22 -8.56 -14.03
C GLU A 321 16.34 -8.08 -15.18
N LYS A 322 15.16 -8.71 -15.35
CA LYS A 322 14.16 -8.26 -16.35
C LYS A 322 13.66 -6.85 -16.06
N LEU A 323 13.37 -6.53 -14.80
CA LEU A 323 12.96 -5.19 -14.39
C LEU A 323 14.03 -4.15 -14.72
N LEU A 324 15.29 -4.44 -14.39
CA LEU A 324 16.41 -3.54 -14.68
C LEU A 324 16.61 -3.35 -16.18
N ASN A 325 16.63 -4.43 -16.95
CA ASN A 325 16.75 -4.38 -18.42
C ASN A 325 15.62 -3.56 -19.05
N ARG A 326 14.37 -3.79 -18.62
CA ARG A 326 13.23 -3.05 -19.16
C ARG A 326 13.34 -1.56 -18.84
N ARG A 327 13.74 -1.24 -17.61
CA ARG A 327 13.95 0.14 -17.18
C ARG A 327 15.04 0.83 -18.02
N LEU A 328 16.21 0.19 -18.17
CA LEU A 328 17.30 0.74 -18.99
C LEU A 328 16.90 0.90 -20.45
N ALA A 329 16.16 -0.05 -21.01
CA ALA A 329 15.67 0.03 -22.38
C ALA A 329 14.78 1.26 -22.57
N VAL A 330 13.80 1.49 -21.69
CA VAL A 330 12.92 2.66 -21.77
C VAL A 330 13.71 3.98 -21.64
N PHE A 331 14.64 4.06 -20.69
CA PHE A 331 15.40 5.29 -20.42
C PHE A 331 16.54 5.55 -21.42
N SER A 332 16.85 4.59 -22.30
CA SER A 332 17.81 4.73 -23.39
C SER A 332 17.16 4.86 -24.78
N GLY A 333 15.83 4.86 -24.87
CA GLY A 333 15.14 4.79 -26.16
C GLY A 333 15.41 3.47 -26.90
N GLU A 334 15.45 2.36 -26.15
CA GLU A 334 15.70 0.99 -26.59
C GLU A 334 17.14 0.72 -27.08
N GLN A 335 18.11 1.59 -26.76
CA GLN A 335 19.52 1.40 -27.12
C GLN A 335 20.28 0.49 -26.13
N LEU A 336 19.88 0.50 -24.86
CA LEU A 336 20.49 -0.27 -23.78
C LEU A 336 19.49 -1.29 -23.22
N THR A 337 19.47 -2.49 -23.79
CA THR A 337 18.52 -3.55 -23.43
C THR A 337 19.08 -4.57 -22.44
N ASN A 338 20.38 -4.51 -22.15
CA ASN A 338 21.06 -5.42 -21.23
C ASN A 338 21.89 -4.63 -20.21
N TYR A 339 21.57 -4.78 -18.93
CA TYR A 339 22.24 -4.10 -17.83
C TYR A 339 23.73 -4.44 -17.75
N ARG A 340 24.14 -5.60 -18.28
CA ARG A 340 25.55 -6.02 -18.32
C ARG A 340 26.40 -5.08 -19.16
N ASP A 341 25.80 -4.39 -20.12
CA ASP A 341 26.48 -3.40 -20.95
C ASP A 341 26.82 -2.11 -20.17
N LEU A 342 26.39 -1.97 -18.92
CA LEU A 342 26.83 -0.88 -18.05
C LEU A 342 28.24 -1.11 -17.49
N PHE A 343 28.68 -2.36 -17.40
CA PHE A 343 29.89 -2.73 -16.66
C PHE A 343 31.13 -2.82 -17.56
N ALA A 344 32.28 -2.47 -16.99
CA ALA A 344 33.60 -2.64 -17.60
C ALA A 344 34.08 -4.10 -17.46
N ALA A 345 35.11 -4.46 -18.22
CA ALA A 345 35.62 -5.84 -18.30
C ALA A 345 36.27 -6.34 -17.00
N ASP A 346 36.61 -5.45 -16.07
CA ASP A 346 37.17 -5.80 -14.75
C ASP A 346 36.11 -6.21 -13.72
N VAL A 347 34.82 -6.05 -14.04
CA VAL A 347 33.71 -6.45 -13.16
C VAL A 347 33.46 -7.95 -13.26
N SER A 348 33.51 -8.62 -12.13
CA SER A 348 33.24 -10.07 -12.02
C SER A 348 31.75 -10.39 -11.94
N GLU A 349 31.39 -11.65 -12.25
CA GLU A 349 30.02 -12.13 -12.05
C GLU A 349 29.60 -12.12 -10.59
N ASP A 350 30.52 -12.34 -9.65
CA ASP A 350 30.23 -12.32 -8.23
C ASP A 350 29.85 -10.92 -7.75
N GLU A 351 30.54 -9.87 -8.24
CA GLU A 351 30.16 -8.48 -7.95
C GLU A 351 28.79 -8.13 -8.53
N ILE A 352 28.46 -8.63 -9.73
CA ILE A 352 27.12 -8.47 -10.32
C ILE A 352 26.08 -9.21 -9.46
N ASN A 353 26.39 -10.43 -9.01
CA ASN A 353 25.50 -11.21 -8.15
C ASN A 353 25.25 -10.51 -6.81
N ASP A 354 26.28 -9.88 -6.25
CA ASP A 354 26.21 -9.13 -4.99
C ASP A 354 25.24 -7.95 -5.09
N ILE A 355 25.18 -7.25 -6.22
CA ILE A 355 24.19 -6.17 -6.45
C ILE A 355 22.76 -6.70 -6.23
N PHE A 356 22.42 -7.82 -6.86
CA PHE A 356 21.08 -8.40 -6.73
C PHE A 356 20.84 -9.05 -5.36
N LEU A 357 21.88 -9.58 -4.73
CA LEU A 357 21.81 -10.12 -3.36
C LEU A 357 21.50 -8.99 -2.36
N ILE A 358 22.24 -7.89 -2.42
CA ILE A 358 22.12 -6.73 -1.52
C ILE A 358 20.81 -5.99 -1.73
N ALA A 359 20.30 -5.96 -2.96
CA ALA A 359 18.95 -5.47 -3.27
C ALA A 359 17.84 -6.26 -2.56
N ASN A 360 18.15 -7.39 -1.90
CA ASN A 360 17.24 -8.11 -1.01
C ASN A 360 15.88 -8.44 -1.62
N LYS A 361 15.87 -8.89 -2.89
CA LYS A 361 14.63 -9.19 -3.63
C LYS A 361 13.66 -8.01 -3.70
N ASN A 362 14.18 -6.79 -3.67
CA ASN A 362 13.41 -5.56 -3.62
C ASN A 362 13.77 -4.65 -4.82
N PRO A 363 12.81 -4.34 -5.71
CA PRO A 363 13.04 -3.42 -6.81
C PRO A 363 13.50 -2.03 -6.37
N ARG A 364 12.94 -1.48 -5.29
CA ARG A 364 13.31 -0.14 -4.80
C ARG A 364 14.77 -0.12 -4.34
N ASP A 365 15.19 -1.11 -3.56
CA ASP A 365 16.59 -1.23 -3.13
C ASP A 365 17.53 -1.40 -4.32
N LEU A 366 17.13 -2.17 -5.35
CA LEU A 366 17.93 -2.31 -6.57
C LEU A 366 18.14 -0.96 -7.27
N ILE A 367 17.08 -0.15 -7.38
CA ILE A 367 17.17 1.18 -7.99
C ILE A 367 18.06 2.11 -7.16
N HIS A 368 17.92 2.15 -5.83
CA HIS A 368 18.79 2.97 -4.98
C HIS A 368 20.24 2.51 -4.98
N LEU A 369 20.48 1.20 -4.97
CA LEU A 369 21.84 0.66 -5.03
C LEU A 369 22.52 1.05 -6.34
N LEU A 370 21.81 0.95 -7.46
CA LEU A 370 22.34 1.38 -8.76
C LEU A 370 22.52 2.89 -8.84
N ASP A 371 21.65 3.67 -8.21
CA ASP A 371 21.83 5.12 -8.07
C ASP A 371 23.17 5.44 -7.38
N GLU A 372 23.44 4.85 -6.22
CA GLU A 372 24.69 5.06 -5.49
C GLU A 372 25.92 4.61 -6.30
N ILE A 373 25.85 3.47 -7.00
CA ILE A 373 26.94 3.01 -7.89
C ILE A 373 27.19 4.01 -9.03
N PHE A 374 26.13 4.54 -9.67
CA PHE A 374 26.25 5.55 -10.72
C PHE A 374 26.83 6.86 -10.19
N LEU A 375 26.42 7.29 -8.99
CA LEU A 375 26.95 8.47 -8.34
C LEU A 375 28.45 8.30 -8.00
N MET A 376 28.89 7.11 -7.61
CA MET A 376 30.33 6.85 -7.40
C MET A 376 31.13 6.91 -8.70
N ALA A 377 30.60 6.37 -9.81
CA ALA A 377 31.21 6.50 -11.12
C ALA A 377 31.28 7.97 -11.58
N PHE A 378 30.21 8.74 -11.38
CA PHE A 378 30.19 10.17 -11.71
C PHE A 378 31.22 10.97 -10.91
N LYS A 379 31.31 10.73 -9.59
CA LYS A 379 32.31 11.36 -8.70
C LYS A 379 33.74 11.03 -9.11
N ALA A 380 33.99 9.82 -9.62
CA ALA A 380 35.30 9.42 -10.10
C ALA A 380 35.67 10.13 -11.41
N SER A 381 34.77 10.16 -12.39
CA SER A 381 34.94 10.95 -13.62
C SER A 381 33.63 11.09 -14.42
N PRO A 382 33.21 12.33 -14.75
CA PRO A 382 32.05 12.58 -15.62
C PRO A 382 32.18 12.05 -17.06
N ALA A 383 33.39 11.73 -17.51
CA ALA A 383 33.65 11.26 -18.88
C ALA A 383 33.53 9.73 -19.04
N LEU A 384 33.23 9.00 -17.97
CA LEU A 384 33.10 7.54 -18.03
C LEU A 384 31.87 7.11 -18.83
N SER A 385 31.99 5.97 -19.49
CA SER A 385 30.93 5.28 -20.23
C SER A 385 30.68 3.84 -19.75
N LYS A 386 31.42 3.40 -18.72
CA LYS A 386 31.34 2.06 -18.11
C LYS A 386 31.61 2.13 -16.61
N ILE A 387 31.00 1.23 -15.85
CA ILE A 387 31.16 1.08 -14.40
C ILE A 387 32.20 -0.02 -14.13
N SER A 388 33.31 0.34 -13.49
CA SER A 388 34.35 -0.61 -13.04
C SER A 388 34.06 -1.24 -11.67
N SER A 389 34.84 -2.27 -11.32
CA SER A 389 34.77 -2.99 -10.03
C SER A 389 34.86 -2.05 -8.82
N MET A 390 35.72 -1.02 -8.92
CA MET A 390 35.90 -0.04 -7.84
C MET A 390 34.60 0.74 -7.55
N HIS A 391 33.88 1.17 -8.58
CA HIS A 391 32.65 1.93 -8.41
C HIS A 391 31.53 1.09 -7.79
N ILE A 392 31.45 -0.20 -8.14
CA ILE A 392 30.50 -1.13 -7.53
C ILE A 392 30.80 -1.28 -6.04
N ARG A 393 32.06 -1.56 -5.67
CA ARG A 393 32.46 -1.74 -4.28
C ARG A 393 32.18 -0.52 -3.41
N GLU A 394 32.53 0.68 -3.89
CA GLU A 394 32.27 1.92 -3.17
C GLU A 394 30.77 2.27 -3.12
N GLY A 395 30.04 2.07 -4.23
CA GLY A 395 28.60 2.33 -4.28
C GLY A 395 27.79 1.40 -3.37
N VAL A 396 28.13 0.11 -3.35
CA VAL A 396 27.54 -0.87 -2.42
C VAL A 396 27.83 -0.48 -0.97
N ARG A 397 29.09 -0.12 -0.67
CA ARG A 397 29.49 0.30 0.69
C ARG A 397 28.68 1.50 1.15
N GLU A 398 28.53 2.51 0.28
CA GLU A 398 27.76 3.72 0.58
C GLU A 398 26.27 3.43 0.75
N PHE A 399 25.69 2.59 -0.13
CA PHE A 399 24.30 2.19 -0.01
C PHE A 399 24.02 1.47 1.32
N VAL A 400 24.87 0.53 1.71
CA VAL A 400 24.72 -0.23 2.97
C VAL A 400 24.91 0.66 4.19
N SER A 401 25.87 1.59 4.18
CA SER A 401 26.14 2.47 5.32
C SER A 401 25.01 3.48 5.56
N LYS A 402 24.39 3.98 4.49
CA LYS A 402 23.27 4.94 4.56
C LYS A 402 21.89 4.31 4.68
N PHE A 403 21.79 2.99 4.58
CA PHE A 403 20.49 2.32 4.56
C PHE A 403 19.71 2.57 5.85
N ASN A 404 18.46 3.03 5.71
CA ASN A 404 17.58 3.24 6.85
C ASN A 404 16.87 1.94 7.25
N PHE A 405 17.46 1.20 8.19
CA PHE A 405 16.92 -0.07 8.67
C PHE A 405 15.57 0.06 9.37
N PHE A 406 15.15 1.25 9.82
CA PHE A 406 13.80 1.45 10.36
C PHE A 406 12.71 1.32 9.29
N GLU A 407 13.05 1.41 8.00
CA GLU A 407 12.09 1.15 6.94
C GLU A 407 11.60 -0.30 6.98
N TYR A 408 12.49 -1.24 7.27
CA TYR A 408 12.22 -2.68 7.28
C TYR A 408 11.92 -3.21 8.67
N TYR A 409 12.54 -2.62 9.68
CA TYR A 409 12.49 -3.04 11.07
C TYR A 409 12.09 -1.84 11.94
N PRO A 410 10.85 -1.34 11.79
CA PRO A 410 10.38 -0.20 12.55
C PRO A 410 10.39 -0.51 14.04
N ARG A 411 10.59 0.55 14.81
CA ARG A 411 10.56 0.48 16.27
C ARG A 411 9.11 0.35 16.73
N ASN A 412 8.90 -0.43 17.79
CA ASN A 412 7.63 -0.42 18.49
C ASN A 412 7.46 0.91 19.26
N SER A 413 6.39 1.64 18.93
CA SER A 413 6.02 2.97 19.44
C SER A 413 5.84 3.02 20.97
N LYS A 414 5.43 1.90 21.57
CA LYS A 414 5.24 1.76 23.03
C LYS A 414 6.56 1.47 23.77
N SER A 415 7.64 1.22 23.05
CA SER A 415 8.92 0.84 23.66
C SER A 415 9.65 2.05 24.22
N ARG A 416 10.09 1.97 25.49
CA ARG A 416 10.82 3.04 26.19
C ARG A 416 12.01 3.53 25.35
N ALA A 417 12.38 4.80 25.46
CA ALA A 417 13.47 5.40 24.67
C ALA A 417 14.80 4.61 24.70
N ASN A 418 15.10 3.95 25.82
CA ASN A 418 16.30 3.14 26.05
C ASN A 418 16.16 1.65 25.70
N SER A 419 15.04 1.22 25.14
CA SER A 419 14.88 -0.15 24.62
C SER A 419 15.78 -0.39 23.41
N MET A 420 16.16 -1.65 23.23
CA MET A 420 16.89 -2.11 22.05
C MET A 420 16.03 -1.92 20.80
N ASP A 421 16.64 -1.37 19.75
CA ASP A 421 16.04 -1.32 18.42
C ASP A 421 16.90 -2.06 17.39
N VAL A 422 16.49 -2.01 16.12
CA VAL A 422 17.18 -2.71 15.04
C VAL A 422 18.67 -2.34 14.98
N TYR A 423 19.02 -1.08 15.16
CA TYR A 423 20.42 -0.64 15.13
C TYR A 423 21.21 -1.20 16.31
N SER A 424 20.62 -1.21 17.51
CA SER A 424 21.26 -1.84 18.66
C SER A 424 21.45 -3.36 18.45
N TYR A 425 20.50 -4.04 17.82
CA TYR A 425 20.64 -5.45 17.46
C TYR A 425 21.72 -5.67 16.39
N ILE A 426 21.73 -4.88 15.33
CA ILE A 426 22.75 -4.93 14.27
C ILE A 426 24.14 -4.71 14.89
N ALA A 427 24.31 -3.75 15.79
CA ALA A 427 25.58 -3.53 16.48
C ALA A 427 26.08 -4.76 17.26
N HIS A 428 25.19 -5.57 17.83
CA HIS A 428 25.58 -6.85 18.44
C HIS A 428 25.92 -7.91 17.39
N LEU A 429 25.16 -7.97 16.30
CA LEU A 429 25.40 -8.93 15.20
C LEU A 429 26.73 -8.66 14.50
N LEU A 430 27.11 -7.40 14.31
CA LEU A 430 28.39 -7.00 13.71
C LEU A 430 29.61 -7.55 14.47
N LYS A 431 29.50 -7.71 15.81
CA LYS A 431 30.56 -8.27 16.65
C LYS A 431 30.79 -9.78 16.46
N LEU A 432 29.87 -10.50 15.81
CA LEU A 432 29.97 -11.94 15.64
C LEU A 432 31.06 -12.33 14.63
N GLY A 433 31.28 -11.51 13.60
CA GLY A 433 32.18 -11.82 12.48
C GLY A 433 31.67 -12.93 11.54
N THR A 434 30.48 -13.48 11.79
CA THR A 434 29.85 -14.55 10.98
C THR A 434 28.35 -14.28 10.81
N HIS A 435 27.76 -14.74 9.71
CA HIS A 435 26.33 -14.57 9.43
C HIS A 435 25.43 -15.60 10.13
N THR A 436 26.02 -16.66 10.69
CA THR A 436 25.34 -17.63 11.55
C THR A 436 25.90 -17.60 12.96
N PHE A 437 25.06 -17.84 13.97
CA PHE A 437 25.46 -17.83 15.37
C PHE A 437 24.53 -18.63 16.28
N THR A 438 25.02 -19.00 17.45
CA THR A 438 24.25 -19.54 18.58
C THR A 438 24.01 -18.45 19.65
N LYS A 439 23.05 -18.67 20.56
CA LYS A 439 22.81 -17.74 21.68
C LYS A 439 24.07 -17.52 22.55
N ASN A 440 24.89 -18.55 22.72
CA ASN A 440 26.13 -18.47 23.50
C ASN A 440 27.17 -17.62 22.78
N GLU A 441 27.36 -17.82 21.47
CA GLU A 441 28.27 -16.98 20.68
C GLU A 441 27.85 -15.51 20.68
N LEU A 442 26.54 -15.22 20.63
CA LEU A 442 26.03 -13.85 20.80
C LEU A 442 26.36 -13.28 22.18
N ASN A 443 26.15 -14.07 23.23
CA ASN A 443 26.44 -13.65 24.59
C ASN A 443 27.93 -13.29 24.78
N GLU A 444 28.82 -14.19 24.34
CA GLU A 444 30.28 -14.06 24.50
C GLU A 444 30.86 -12.93 23.64
N LYS A 445 30.55 -12.92 22.34
CA LYS A 445 31.17 -11.95 21.41
C LYS A 445 30.57 -10.55 21.53
N ALA A 446 29.26 -10.46 21.80
CA ALA A 446 28.60 -9.16 21.83
C ALA A 446 28.65 -8.47 23.21
N GLY A 447 29.14 -9.17 24.25
CA GLY A 447 29.23 -8.66 25.62
C GLY A 447 27.86 -8.46 26.27
N VAL A 448 26.89 -9.29 25.89
CA VAL A 448 25.52 -9.22 26.42
C VAL A 448 25.47 -10.03 27.72
N SER A 449 24.52 -9.77 28.63
CA SER A 449 24.35 -10.66 29.80
C SER A 449 23.70 -11.98 29.37
N GLY A 450 24.07 -13.10 30.04
CA GLY A 450 23.55 -14.43 29.71
C GLY A 450 22.02 -14.55 29.75
N SER A 451 21.36 -13.72 30.57
CA SER A 451 19.90 -13.63 30.64
C SER A 451 19.25 -12.80 29.51
N SER A 452 20.00 -11.92 28.85
CA SER A 452 19.46 -11.00 27.82
C SER A 452 19.57 -11.58 26.41
N ALA A 453 20.59 -12.38 26.11
CA ALA A 453 20.79 -12.96 24.78
C ALA A 453 19.57 -13.76 24.24
N PRO A 454 18.87 -14.60 25.05
CA PRO A 454 17.65 -15.26 24.61
C PRO A 454 16.52 -14.29 24.24
N ASN A 455 16.36 -13.19 24.98
CA ASN A 455 15.34 -12.17 24.72
C ASN A 455 15.66 -11.41 23.44
N TYR A 456 16.93 -11.07 23.21
CA TYR A 456 17.37 -10.37 22.00
C TYR A 456 17.16 -11.23 20.77
N VAL A 457 17.53 -12.52 20.81
CA VAL A 457 17.27 -13.43 19.70
C VAL A 457 15.78 -13.57 19.42
N THR A 458 14.95 -13.66 20.47
CA THR A 458 13.49 -13.70 20.29
C THR A 458 12.97 -12.43 19.62
N ALA A 459 13.42 -11.25 20.06
CA ALA A 459 13.05 -9.97 19.45
C ALA A 459 13.50 -9.88 17.97
N MET A 460 14.76 -10.22 17.69
CA MET A 460 15.31 -10.26 16.31
C MET A 460 14.56 -11.25 15.42
N LYS A 461 14.13 -12.41 15.95
CA LYS A 461 13.29 -13.37 15.22
C LYS A 461 11.91 -12.82 14.94
N ASN A 462 11.28 -12.18 15.93
CA ASN A 462 9.92 -11.64 15.80
C ASN A 462 9.84 -10.54 14.75
N MET A 463 10.86 -9.67 14.66
CA MET A 463 10.96 -8.66 13.60
C MET A 463 11.49 -9.22 12.27
N GLY A 464 11.90 -10.49 12.22
CA GLY A 464 12.39 -11.14 11.00
C GLY A 464 13.81 -10.77 10.58
N LEU A 465 14.61 -10.15 11.46
CA LEU A 465 16.04 -9.85 11.22
C LEU A 465 16.89 -11.12 11.21
N VAL A 466 16.52 -12.11 12.02
CA VAL A 466 17.18 -13.43 12.06
C VAL A 466 16.15 -14.55 11.94
N LYS A 467 16.58 -15.73 11.48
CA LYS A 467 15.77 -16.96 11.53
C LYS A 467 16.53 -18.09 12.19
N GLU A 468 15.78 -19.06 12.68
CA GLU A 468 16.33 -20.30 13.20
C GLU A 468 16.60 -21.28 12.05
N LEU A 469 17.76 -21.93 12.07
CA LEU A 469 18.10 -23.00 11.15
C LEU A 469 17.72 -24.35 11.75
N THR A 470 17.37 -25.30 10.89
CA THR A 470 17.12 -26.69 11.30
C THR A 470 18.40 -27.40 11.75
N THR A 471 19.55 -26.94 11.26
CA THR A 471 20.87 -27.43 11.63
C THR A 471 21.26 -26.99 13.04
N LYS A 472 21.74 -27.94 13.85
CA LYS A 472 22.29 -27.68 15.17
C LYS A 472 23.82 -27.69 15.12
N LYS A 473 24.46 -26.84 15.92
CA LYS A 473 25.90 -26.84 16.15
C LYS A 473 26.12 -27.28 17.59
N GLU A 474 26.77 -28.44 17.80
CA GLU A 474 27.05 -28.97 19.15
C GLU A 474 25.81 -29.04 20.05
N SER A 475 24.67 -29.49 19.48
CA SER A 475 23.34 -29.52 20.12
C SER A 475 22.69 -28.16 20.42
N ALA A 476 23.38 -27.05 20.17
CA ALA A 476 22.81 -25.71 20.23
C ALA A 476 22.05 -25.34 18.94
N VAL A 477 20.98 -24.58 19.12
CA VAL A 477 20.19 -24.01 18.02
C VAL A 477 21.01 -22.92 17.31
N VAL A 478 21.08 -23.00 15.99
CA VAL A 478 21.79 -22.02 15.15
C VAL A 478 20.79 -21.05 14.54
N TYR A 479 21.17 -19.78 14.49
CA TYR A 479 20.42 -18.70 13.87
C TYR A 479 21.21 -18.13 12.69
N GLU A 480 20.51 -17.64 11.68
CA GLU A 480 21.06 -16.98 10.50
C GLU A 480 20.50 -15.56 10.40
N ILE A 481 21.39 -14.61 10.10
CA ILE A 481 21.03 -13.22 9.78
C ILE A 481 20.39 -13.19 8.39
N ARG A 482 19.19 -12.61 8.28
CA ARG A 482 18.41 -12.61 7.03
C ARG A 482 18.71 -11.44 6.11
N ASP A 483 19.09 -10.29 6.66
CA ASP A 483 19.31 -9.09 5.86
C ASP A 483 20.71 -9.13 5.19
N PRO A 484 20.77 -9.14 3.84
CA PRO A 484 22.04 -9.24 3.12
C PRO A 484 22.95 -8.02 3.32
N LYS A 485 22.40 -6.85 3.66
CA LYS A 485 23.19 -5.63 3.93
C LYS A 485 23.95 -5.78 5.26
N VAL A 486 23.32 -6.39 6.26
CA VAL A 486 23.97 -6.71 7.54
C VAL A 486 25.05 -7.76 7.33
N VAL A 487 24.76 -8.80 6.54
CA VAL A 487 25.77 -9.82 6.19
C VAL A 487 26.95 -9.20 5.44
N TYR A 488 26.70 -8.33 4.47
CA TYR A 488 27.73 -7.60 3.75
C TYR A 488 28.59 -6.74 4.69
N ALA A 489 27.97 -6.03 5.62
CA ALA A 489 28.68 -5.22 6.60
C ALA A 489 29.59 -6.06 7.51
N ILE A 490 29.14 -7.24 7.95
CA ILE A 490 29.97 -8.18 8.72
C ILE A 490 31.20 -8.61 7.90
N SER A 491 30.98 -9.06 6.66
CA SER A 491 32.05 -9.55 5.78
C SER A 491 33.09 -8.49 5.42
N ASN A 492 32.70 -7.21 5.45
CA ASN A 492 33.56 -6.09 5.09
C ASN A 492 34.04 -5.25 6.28
N GLY A 493 33.74 -5.67 7.52
CA GLY A 493 34.11 -4.94 8.73
C GLY A 493 33.53 -3.53 8.79
N MET A 494 32.32 -3.34 8.26
CA MET A 494 31.65 -2.04 8.22
C MET A 494 30.84 -1.79 9.49
N GLU A 495 30.78 -0.53 9.89
CA GLU A 495 29.83 -0.07 10.89
C GLU A 495 28.49 0.29 10.23
N ILE A 496 27.40 0.01 10.93
CA ILE A 496 26.06 0.47 10.57
C ILE A 496 25.58 1.35 11.71
N SER A 497 25.35 2.62 11.41
CA SER A 497 24.82 3.60 12.35
C SER A 497 23.46 4.10 11.91
N ARG A 498 22.73 4.72 12.85
CA ARG A 498 21.50 5.41 12.51
C ARG A 498 21.79 6.55 11.51
N PRO A 499 20.89 6.82 10.54
CA PRO A 499 21.03 7.92 9.60
C PRO A 499 21.00 9.29 10.28
#